data_AF-A0A6S6XUU6-F1
#
_entry.id   AF-A0A6S6XUU6-F1
#
_cell.length_a   1.000
_cell.length_b   1.000
_cell.length_c   1.000
_cell.angle_alpha   90.00
_cell.angle_beta   90.00
_cell.angle_gamma   90.00
#
_symmetry.space_group_name_H-M   'P 1'
#
loop_
_entity.id
_entity.type
_entity.pdbx_description
1 polymer ?
#
loop_
_entity_poly.entity_id
_entity_poly.type
_entity_poly.pdbx_seq_one_letter_code
_entity_poly.pdbx_strand_id
1 'polypeptide(L)' 'MELEHKDFYIGLEFWTESGQWRCTDVGTRTICAIKLDASSPDWYNGPPYAVAEHVFSEADFGALYSSREDVPD' A
#
# COMPACT_ATOMS: atom_id res chain seq x y z
N MET A 1 5.91 12.66 3.19
CA MET A 1 6.03 12.92 1.75
C MET A 1 5.07 12.05 0.96
N GLU A 2 4.57 12.60 -0.14
CA GLU A 2 3.98 11.82 -1.24
C GLU A 2 5.03 10.85 -1.82
N LEU A 3 4.60 9.66 -2.21
CA LEU A 3 5.46 8.60 -2.76
C LEU A 3 5.34 8.57 -4.30
N GLU A 4 6.48 8.46 -4.98
CA GLU A 4 6.53 8.15 -6.40
C GLU A 4 6.71 6.65 -6.63
N HIS A 5 6.40 6.17 -7.84
CA HIS A 5 6.53 4.74 -8.21
C HIS A 5 7.87 4.10 -7.82
N LYS A 6 8.97 4.84 -8.00
CA LYS A 6 10.34 4.38 -7.73
C LYS A 6 10.62 4.13 -6.24
N ASP A 7 9.80 4.70 -5.36
CA ASP A 7 9.97 4.59 -3.92
C ASP A 7 9.41 3.27 -3.38
N PHE A 8 8.59 2.56 -4.18
CA PHE A 8 7.95 1.32 -3.80
C PHE A 8 8.88 0.11 -3.90
N TYR A 9 8.79 -0.75 -2.88
CA TYR A 9 9.38 -2.08 -2.83
C TYR A 9 8.45 -3.02 -2.05
N ILE A 10 8.56 -4.33 -2.29
CA ILE A 10 7.75 -5.33 -1.58
C ILE A 10 8.02 -5.24 -0.08
N GLY A 11 6.96 -5.06 0.71
CA GLY A 11 7.01 -4.87 2.14
C GLY A 11 7.02 -3.40 2.59
N LEU A 12 7.13 -2.43 1.67
CA LEU A 12 6.93 -1.02 2.02
C LEU A 12 5.52 -0.83 2.57
N GLU A 13 5.42 -0.21 3.74
CA GLU A 13 4.14 0.25 4.28
C GLU A 13 3.94 1.73 3.96
N PHE A 14 2.72 2.08 3.52
CA PHE A 14 2.35 3.43 3.11
C PHE A 14 0.92 3.75 3.53
N TRP A 15 0.54 5.02 3.39
CA TRP A 15 -0.74 5.54 3.82
C TRP A 15 -1.53 6.13 2.66
N THR A 16 -2.85 6.04 2.80
CA THR A 16 -3.87 6.72 1.99
C THR A 16 -4.90 7.30 2.94
N GLU A 17 -5.86 8.09 2.43
CA GLU A 17 -7.05 8.49 3.21
C GLU A 17 -7.80 7.31 3.81
N SER A 18 -7.79 6.15 3.13
CA SER A 18 -8.50 4.94 3.60
C SER A 18 -7.78 4.16 4.70
N GLY A 19 -6.53 4.50 5.02
CA GLY A 19 -5.71 3.84 6.04
C GLY A 19 -4.34 3.37 5.53
N GLN A 20 -3.74 2.46 6.30
CA GLN A 20 -2.40 1.91 6.05
C GLN A 20 -2.44 0.69 5.13
N TRP A 21 -1.45 0.59 4.25
CA TRP A 21 -1.29 -0.46 3.26
C TRP A 21 0.13 -1.00 3.28
N ARG A 22 0.32 -2.23 2.80
CA ARG A 22 1.62 -2.85 2.56
C ARG A 22 1.73 -3.31 1.12
N CYS A 23 2.74 -2.84 0.41
CA CYS A 23 3.05 -3.25 -0.95
C CYS A 23 3.45 -4.73 -0.98
N THR A 24 2.85 -5.50 -1.89
CA THR A 24 3.08 -6.94 -2.08
C THR A 24 3.70 -7.25 -3.43
N ASP A 25 3.55 -6.36 -4.42
CA ASP A 25 4.22 -6.46 -5.72
C ASP A 25 4.45 -5.07 -6.34
N VAL A 26 5.48 -4.95 -7.17
CA VAL A 26 5.85 -3.71 -7.87
C VAL A 26 5.94 -3.99 -9.38
N GLY A 27 4.92 -3.56 -10.12
CA GLY A 27 4.91 -3.56 -11.57
C GLY A 27 5.59 -2.32 -12.16
N THR A 28 5.59 -2.17 -13.48
CA THR A 28 6.25 -1.02 -14.16
C THR A 28 5.47 0.29 -14.07
N ARG A 29 4.15 0.23 -13.85
CA ARG A 29 3.25 1.41 -13.78
C ARG A 29 2.23 1.29 -12.65
N THR A 30 2.33 0.23 -11.87
CA THR A 30 1.37 -0.14 -10.83
C THR A 30 2.12 -0.74 -9.66
N ILE A 31 1.49 -0.73 -8.49
CA ILE A 31 1.87 -1.57 -7.36
C ILE A 31 0.63 -2.35 -6.89
N CYS A 32 0.84 -3.54 -6.36
CA CYS A 32 -0.19 -4.28 -5.63
C CYS A 32 0.07 -4.09 -4.13
N ALA A 33 -0.99 -3.96 -3.34
CA ALA A 33 -0.88 -3.85 -1.90
C ALA A 33 -2.08 -4.46 -1.18
N ILE A 34 -1.84 -4.88 0.06
CA ILE A 34 -2.88 -5.30 1.00
C ILE A 34 -3.13 -4.22 2.03
N LYS A 35 -4.39 -4.06 2.45
CA LYS A 35 -4.75 -3.14 3.52
C LYS A 35 -4.45 -3.75 4.88
N LEU A 36 -3.92 -2.95 5.80
CA LEU A 36 -3.54 -3.38 7.16
C LEU A 36 -4.62 -3.03 8.19
N ASP A 37 -5.87 -3.44 7.94
CA ASP A 37 -7.03 -3.20 8.82
C ASP A 37 -7.74 -4.48 9.30
N ALA A 38 -7.14 -5.66 9.09
CA ALA A 38 -7.65 -6.92 9.60
C ALA A 38 -7.44 -7.07 11.12
N SER A 39 -8.32 -7.83 11.75
CA SER A 39 -8.30 -8.06 13.20
C SER A 39 -7.17 -8.97 13.69
N SER A 40 -6.54 -9.75 12.79
CA SER A 40 -5.42 -10.64 13.14
C SER A 40 -4.23 -10.41 12.19
N PRO A 41 -3.00 -10.23 12.72
CA PRO A 41 -1.80 -10.07 11.90
C PRO A 41 -1.51 -11.26 10.97
N ASP A 42 -1.94 -12.47 11.34
CA ASP A 42 -1.70 -13.67 10.53
C ASP A 42 -2.38 -13.63 9.16
N TRP A 43 -3.36 -12.73 8.96
CA TRP A 43 -4.02 -12.54 7.68
C TRP A 43 -3.10 -11.93 6.60
N TYR A 44 -2.00 -11.32 7.03
CA TYR A 44 -0.98 -10.74 6.17
C TYR A 44 0.15 -11.73 5.86
N ASN A 45 0.09 -12.96 6.37
CA ASN A 45 1.02 -14.02 6.03
C ASN A 45 0.61 -14.62 4.67
N GLY A 46 1.41 -14.37 3.64
CA GLY A 46 1.19 -14.90 2.30
C GLY A 46 2.50 -15.00 1.51
N PRO A 47 2.43 -15.31 0.21
CA PRO A 47 1.21 -15.68 -0.53
C PRO A 47 0.69 -17.11 -0.25
N PRO A 48 -0.63 -17.38 -0.38
CA PRO A 48 -1.70 -16.40 -0.60
C PRO A 48 -2.05 -15.63 0.68
N TYR A 49 -2.32 -14.32 0.57
CA TYR A 49 -2.83 -13.52 1.68
C TYR A 49 -4.31 -13.81 1.95
N ALA A 50 -4.75 -13.68 3.21
CA ALA A 50 -6.17 -13.85 3.56
C ALA A 50 -7.02 -12.61 3.23
N VAL A 51 -6.37 -11.45 3.09
CA VAL A 51 -6.97 -10.19 2.63
C VAL A 51 -6.80 -10.01 1.12
N ALA A 52 -7.71 -9.27 0.50
CA ALA A 52 -7.63 -8.97 -0.92
C ALA A 52 -6.49 -7.97 -1.21
N GLU A 53 -5.75 -8.23 -2.29
CA GLU A 53 -4.83 -7.27 -2.87
C GLU A 53 -5.58 -6.23 -3.69
N HIS A 54 -5.08 -4.99 -3.67
CA HIS A 54 -5.55 -3.86 -4.46
C HIS A 54 -4.44 -3.36 -5.38
N VAL A 55 -4.81 -3.00 -6.61
CA VAL A 55 -3.88 -2.45 -7.60
C VAL A 55 -3.96 -0.93 -7.55
N PHE A 56 -2.84 -0.28 -7.26
CA PHE A 56 -2.66 1.16 -7.38
C PHE A 56 -1.88 1.44 -8.66
N SER A 57 -2.39 2.34 -9.48
CA SER A 57 -1.83 2.79 -10.74
C SER A 57 -1.12 4.14 -10.60
N GLU A 58 -0.48 4.61 -11.67
CA GLU A 58 0.14 5.94 -11.71
C GLU A 58 -0.82 7.09 -11.36
N ALA A 59 -2.13 6.92 -11.59
CA ALA A 59 -3.14 7.90 -11.24
C ALA A 59 -3.34 8.03 -9.72
N ASP A 60 -2.97 7.00 -8.96
CA ASP A 60 -3.18 6.92 -7.53
C ASP A 60 -1.99 7.46 -6.73
N PHE A 61 -0.79 7.54 -7.31
CA PHE A 61 0.46 7.85 -6.59
C PHE A 61 0.46 9.23 -5.92
N GLY A 62 -0.25 10.22 -6.47
CA GLY A 62 -0.43 11.53 -5.84
C GLY A 62 -1.25 11.51 -4.53
N ALA A 63 -1.76 10.35 -4.12
CA ALA A 63 -2.48 10.15 -2.87
C ALA A 63 -1.89 9.03 -2.00
N LEU A 64 -0.63 8.64 -2.26
CA LEU A 64 0.09 7.65 -1.48
C LEU A 64 1.21 8.33 -0.67
N TYR A 65 1.23 8.10 0.63
CA TYR A 65 2.07 8.87 1.55
C TYR A 65 2.95 7.98 2.43
N SER A 66 4.13 8.48 2.79
CA SER A 66 5.09 7.77 3.65
C SER A 66 4.62 7.62 5.09
N SER A 67 3.79 8.54 5.60
CA SER A 67 3.26 8.48 6.96
C SER A 67 1.82 8.97 7.03
N ARG A 68 1.17 8.74 8.18
CA ARG A 68 -0.20 9.19 8.42
C ARG A 68 -0.30 10.72 8.47
N GLU A 69 0.70 11.41 8.99
CA GLU A 69 0.69 12.87 9.12
C GLU A 69 0.78 13.60 7.78
N ASP A 70 1.22 12.91 6.73
CA ASP A 70 1.31 13.44 5.38
C ASP A 70 -0.03 13.38 4.62
N VAL A 71 -1.00 12.61 5.11
CA VAL A 71 -2.32 12.49 4.51
C VAL A 71 -3.10 13.78 4.80
N PRO A 72 -3.63 14.49 3.78
CA PRO A 72 -4.46 15.68 3.98
C PRO A 72 -5.70 15.41 4.84
N ASP A 73 -6.14 16.43 5.58
CA ASP A 73 -7.38 16.40 6.39
C ASP A 73 -8.66 16.38 5.54
#